data_AF-A0A447SPZ4-F1
#
_entry.id   AF-A0A447SPZ4-F1
#
_cell.length_a   1.000
_cell.length_b   1.000
_cell.length_c   1.000
_cell.angle_alpha   90.00
_cell.angle_beta   90.00
_cell.angle_gamma   90.00
#
_symmetry.space_group_name_H-M   'P 1'
#
loop_
_entity.id
_entity.type
_entity.pdbx_description
1 polymer ?
#
loop_
_entity_poly.entity_id
_entity_poly.type
_entity_poly.pdbx_seq_one_letter_code
_entity_poly.pdbx_strand_id
1 'polypeptide(L)'
;MDKRLPISQLLMALSALVVILAGVKLAGEIVVPFLLSLFIAIICSPVVKFMTQRKVPHWLALTLLFLMILTVFFFLASLINSTAREFTQSIPQYRLLLSQRLNELATITQSLHLPLDNLRQQIMQHFDPAMIMNVASGFLLSFSGVVTNVFVLFLVVLFMLLEAPTAKHKFAVAFSKPNQVAQYEGYIDRILKGVMDYLGVKTLTSLLTGLGVFILLKIFDVQYAILWATLSFLLNYVPNIGSIIAAIPIIVQALLLNGFFTGIGVTIGVISLNMIIGNVLEPRMMGKTLGLSTLVVFLSLLFWGWLLGSVGMFLSVPLTMVLKIALEASPDTVKYAALLGETK
;
A
#
# COMPACT_ATOMS: atom_id res chain seq x y z
N MET A 1 -40.61 -22.55 -5.29
CA MET A 1 -39.94 -23.83 -4.91
C MET A 1 -38.60 -23.48 -4.30
N ASP A 2 -38.53 -23.60 -2.98
CA ASP A 2 -37.42 -23.20 -2.13
C ASP A 2 -36.26 -24.21 -2.32
N LYS A 3 -35.34 -23.96 -3.26
CA LYS A 3 -34.10 -24.74 -3.41
C LYS A 3 -33.13 -24.35 -2.30
N ARG A 4 -33.43 -24.74 -1.05
CA ARG A 4 -32.40 -24.74 -0.01
C ARG A 4 -31.38 -25.81 -0.40
N LEU A 5 -30.14 -25.39 -0.65
CA LEU A 5 -29.03 -26.32 -0.85
C LEU A 5 -29.03 -27.31 0.32
N PRO A 6 -28.94 -28.63 0.08
CA PRO A 6 -28.82 -29.59 1.18
C PRO A 6 -27.63 -29.18 2.04
N ILE A 7 -27.79 -29.25 3.37
CA ILE A 7 -26.79 -28.78 4.35
C ILE A 7 -25.40 -29.37 4.05
N SER A 8 -25.34 -30.59 3.52
CA SER A 8 -24.11 -31.25 3.07
C SER A 8 -23.37 -30.50 1.94
N GLN A 9 -24.09 -29.95 0.95
CA GLN A 9 -23.47 -29.15 -0.13
C GLN A 9 -22.93 -27.83 0.40
N LEU A 10 -23.62 -27.20 1.34
CA LEU A 10 -23.15 -25.97 1.97
C LEU A 10 -21.88 -26.22 2.81
N LEU A 11 -21.88 -27.27 3.63
CA LEU A 11 -20.70 -27.68 4.41
C LEU A 11 -19.52 -28.05 3.51
N MET A 12 -19.77 -28.75 2.41
CA MET A 12 -18.73 -29.12 1.44
C MET A 12 -18.16 -27.87 0.75
N ALA A 13 -18.99 -26.92 0.34
CA ALA A 13 -18.54 -25.66 -0.25
C ALA A 13 -17.71 -24.82 0.72
N LEU A 14 -18.15 -24.70 1.99
CA LEU A 14 -17.39 -24.00 3.03
C LEU A 14 -16.06 -24.68 3.32
N SER A 15 -16.04 -26.03 3.39
CA SER A 15 -14.82 -26.78 3.61
C SER A 15 -13.84 -26.62 2.44
N ALA A 16 -14.32 -26.70 1.20
CA ALA A 16 -13.52 -26.46 0.01
C ALA A 16 -12.94 -25.04 -0.01
N LEU A 17 -13.73 -24.03 0.37
CA LEU A 17 -13.25 -22.65 0.49
C LEU A 17 -12.12 -22.54 1.51
N VAL A 18 -12.28 -23.11 2.70
CA VAL A 18 -11.23 -23.10 3.74
C VAL A 18 -9.95 -23.79 3.27
N VAL A 19 -10.07 -24.95 2.60
CA VAL A 19 -8.92 -25.68 2.06
C VAL A 19 -8.20 -24.86 0.97
N ILE A 20 -8.95 -24.22 0.07
CA ILE A 20 -8.36 -23.35 -0.97
C ILE A 20 -7.63 -22.17 -0.33
N LEU A 21 -8.25 -21.48 0.65
CA LEU A 21 -7.62 -20.35 1.33
C LEU A 21 -6.37 -20.76 2.12
N ALA A 22 -6.42 -21.90 2.81
CA ALA A 22 -5.26 -22.46 3.49
C ALA A 22 -4.14 -22.82 2.49
N GLY A 23 -4.49 -23.45 1.36
CA GLY A 23 -3.55 -23.76 0.28
C GLY A 23 -2.90 -22.52 -0.31
N VAL A 24 -3.68 -21.46 -0.57
CA VAL A 24 -3.17 -20.16 -1.04
C VAL A 24 -2.20 -19.54 -0.04
N LYS A 25 -2.54 -19.60 1.26
CA LYS A 25 -1.68 -19.06 2.33
C LYS A 25 -0.36 -19.82 2.44
N LEU A 26 -0.40 -21.16 2.35
CA LEU A 26 0.79 -22.01 2.35
C LEU A 26 1.64 -21.78 1.08
N ALA A 27 1.01 -21.55 -0.06
CA ALA A 27 1.67 -21.22 -1.32
C ALA A 27 2.06 -19.74 -1.45
N GLY A 28 2.02 -18.96 -0.36
CA GLY A 28 2.24 -17.51 -0.37
C GLY A 28 3.55 -17.08 -1.04
N GLU A 29 4.62 -17.85 -0.88
CA GLU A 29 5.93 -17.56 -1.50
C GLU A 29 5.90 -17.55 -3.03
N ILE A 30 4.94 -18.25 -3.65
CA ILE A 30 4.75 -18.30 -5.11
C ILE A 30 3.59 -17.38 -5.52
N VAL A 31 2.48 -17.43 -4.79
CA VAL A 31 1.26 -16.67 -5.10
C VAL A 31 1.50 -15.17 -5.00
N VAL A 32 2.24 -14.71 -3.98
CA VAL A 32 2.47 -13.28 -3.74
C VAL A 32 3.30 -12.64 -4.86
N PRO A 33 4.49 -13.16 -5.24
CA PRO A 33 5.24 -12.62 -6.38
C PRO A 33 4.47 -12.68 -7.69
N PHE A 34 3.69 -13.73 -7.92
CA PHE A 34 2.86 -13.86 -9.11
C PHE A 34 1.76 -12.79 -9.16
N LEU A 35 1.00 -12.60 -8.08
CA LEU A 35 -0.02 -11.55 -8.01
C LEU A 35 0.61 -10.16 -8.15
N LEU A 36 1.72 -9.89 -7.45
CA LEU A 36 2.43 -8.62 -7.57
C LEU A 36 2.87 -8.36 -9.01
N SER A 37 3.43 -9.38 -9.69
CA SER A 37 3.85 -9.27 -11.09
C SER A 37 2.68 -9.00 -12.04
N LEU A 38 1.52 -9.62 -11.80
CA LEU A 38 0.31 -9.39 -12.59
C LEU A 38 -0.14 -7.93 -12.46
N PHE A 39 -0.19 -7.39 -11.24
CA PHE A 39 -0.55 -5.98 -11.03
C PHE A 39 0.46 -5.02 -11.64
N ILE A 40 1.77 -5.27 -11.46
CA ILE A 40 2.81 -4.47 -12.10
C ILE A 40 2.68 -4.52 -13.62
N ALA A 41 2.44 -5.69 -14.22
CA ALA A 41 2.24 -5.83 -15.66
C ALA A 41 1.01 -5.05 -16.15
N ILE A 42 -0.09 -5.06 -15.39
CA ILE A 42 -1.29 -4.26 -15.71
C ILE A 42 -0.96 -2.77 -15.68
N ILE A 43 -0.26 -2.27 -14.65
CA ILE A 43 0.15 -0.86 -14.53
C ILE A 43 1.09 -0.45 -15.66
N CYS A 44 1.99 -1.35 -16.04
CA CYS A 44 3.02 -1.08 -17.04
C CYS A 44 2.50 -1.20 -18.48
N SER A 45 1.42 -1.96 -18.70
CA SER A 45 0.85 -2.21 -20.03
C SER A 45 0.54 -0.93 -20.82
N PRO A 46 -0.07 0.13 -20.25
CA PRO A 46 -0.23 1.42 -20.93
C PRO A 46 1.09 2.04 -21.39
N VAL A 47 2.14 1.98 -20.56
CA VAL A 47 3.46 2.54 -20.88
C VAL A 47 4.10 1.77 -22.04
N VAL A 48 4.06 0.44 -22.00
CA VAL A 48 4.56 -0.41 -23.09
C VAL A 48 3.79 -0.13 -24.38
N LYS A 49 2.45 -0.08 -24.31
CA LYS A 49 1.60 0.23 -25.47
C LYS A 49 1.94 1.59 -26.07
N PHE A 50 2.10 2.61 -25.24
CA PHE A 50 2.49 3.96 -25.67
C PHE A 50 3.83 3.96 -26.41
N MET A 51 4.84 3.24 -25.90
CA MET A 51 6.14 3.10 -26.57
C MET A 51 6.03 2.35 -27.89
N THR A 52 5.29 1.24 -27.94
CA THR A 52 5.10 0.46 -29.17
C THR A 52 4.31 1.21 -30.24
N GLN A 53 3.35 2.06 -29.83
CA GLN A 53 2.61 2.93 -30.76
C GLN A 53 3.52 3.98 -31.40
N ARG A 54 4.62 4.36 -30.74
CA ARG A 54 5.68 5.22 -31.30
C ARG A 54 6.76 4.45 -32.08
N LYS A 55 6.43 3.26 -32.59
CA LYS A 55 7.32 2.40 -33.41
C LYS A 55 8.55 1.84 -32.67
N VAL A 56 8.58 1.91 -31.32
CA VAL A 56 9.61 1.21 -30.55
C VAL A 56 9.33 -0.30 -30.63
N PRO A 57 10.30 -1.15 -31.03
CA PRO A 57 10.07 -2.59 -31.09
C PRO A 57 9.77 -3.14 -29.69
N HIS A 58 8.91 -4.15 -29.61
CA HIS A 58 8.35 -4.61 -28.33
C HIS A 58 9.40 -4.98 -27.28
N TRP A 59 10.47 -5.70 -27.67
CA TRP A 59 11.55 -6.07 -26.75
C TRP A 59 12.26 -4.83 -26.16
N LEU A 60 12.44 -3.78 -26.96
CA LEU A 60 13.11 -2.55 -26.53
C LEU A 60 12.22 -1.68 -25.64
N ALA A 61 10.90 -1.72 -25.87
CA ALA A 61 9.93 -1.09 -24.98
C ALA A 61 9.95 -1.73 -23.59
N LEU A 62 10.03 -3.06 -23.52
CA LEU A 62 10.15 -3.79 -22.26
C LEU A 62 11.47 -3.48 -21.54
N THR A 63 12.62 -3.54 -22.23
CA THR A 63 13.91 -3.26 -21.60
C THR A 63 14.00 -1.84 -21.05
N LEU A 64 13.51 -0.85 -21.80
CA LEU A 64 13.48 0.54 -21.35
C LEU A 64 12.54 0.76 -20.16
N LEU A 65 11.35 0.14 -20.17
CA LEU A 65 10.43 0.18 -19.03
C LEU A 65 11.10 -0.38 -17.77
N PHE A 66 11.75 -1.54 -17.89
CA PHE A 66 12.41 -2.15 -16.74
C PHE A 66 13.59 -1.33 -16.24
N LEU A 67 14.39 -0.76 -17.15
CA LEU A 67 15.47 0.15 -16.78
C LEU A 67 14.92 1.37 -16.02
N MET A 68 13.78 1.92 -16.47
CA MET A 68 13.09 3.00 -15.77
C MET A 68 12.65 2.58 -14.35
N ILE A 69 11.99 1.42 -14.22
CA ILE A 69 11.53 0.91 -12.91
C ILE A 69 12.72 0.67 -11.97
N LEU A 70 13.79 0.03 -12.44
CA LEU A 70 15.00 -0.21 -11.64
C LEU A 70 15.65 1.11 -11.22
N THR A 71 15.73 2.09 -12.13
CA THR A 71 16.31 3.41 -11.82
C THR A 71 15.51 4.10 -10.71
N VAL A 72 14.18 4.14 -10.81
CA VAL A 72 13.31 4.71 -9.77
C VAL A 72 13.44 3.95 -8.46
N PHE A 73 13.46 2.61 -8.51
CA PHE A 73 13.60 1.77 -7.33
C PHE A 73 14.94 2.00 -6.62
N PHE A 74 16.07 1.95 -7.33
CA PHE A 74 17.39 2.18 -6.76
C PHE A 74 17.55 3.62 -6.25
N PHE A 75 16.95 4.60 -6.92
CA PHE A 75 16.93 5.98 -6.45
C PHE A 75 16.18 6.10 -5.11
N LEU A 76 14.96 5.58 -5.01
CA LEU A 76 14.18 5.59 -3.77
C LEU A 76 14.86 4.80 -2.65
N ALA A 77 15.40 3.61 -2.96
CA ALA A 77 16.13 2.80 -2.00
C ALA A 77 17.37 3.52 -1.49
N SER A 78 18.11 4.21 -2.37
CA SER A 78 19.28 5.00 -1.99
C SER A 78 18.89 6.19 -1.09
N LEU A 79 17.80 6.91 -1.42
CA LEU A 79 17.29 8.01 -0.60
C LEU A 79 16.88 7.55 0.81
N ILE A 80 16.15 6.43 0.90
CA ILE A 80 15.74 5.87 2.19
C ILE A 80 16.97 5.42 2.97
N ASN A 81 17.90 4.71 2.32
CA ASN A 81 19.10 4.19 2.96
C ASN A 81 20.06 5.30 3.43
N SER A 82 20.24 6.36 2.65
CA SER A 82 21.05 7.52 3.07
C SER A 82 20.43 8.21 4.28
N THR A 83 19.13 8.45 4.25
CA THR A 83 18.45 9.16 5.33
C THR A 83 18.27 8.31 6.58
N ALA A 84 18.07 7.00 6.42
CA ALA A 84 18.03 6.06 7.53
C ALA A 84 19.39 5.96 8.23
N ARG A 85 20.50 5.95 7.49
CA ARG A 85 21.85 6.00 8.07
C ARG A 85 22.08 7.29 8.84
N GLU A 86 21.72 8.43 8.26
CA GLU A 86 21.84 9.74 8.91
C GLU A 86 21.01 9.80 10.20
N PHE A 87 19.74 9.38 10.14
CA PHE A 87 18.86 9.27 11.31
C PHE A 87 19.47 8.38 12.39
N THR A 88 20.01 7.23 12.01
CA THR A 88 20.62 6.26 12.92
C THR A 88 21.87 6.83 13.61
N GLN A 89 22.71 7.56 12.87
CA GLN A 89 23.90 8.21 13.41
C GLN A 89 23.56 9.36 14.37
N SER A 90 22.42 10.01 14.18
CA SER A 90 21.95 11.10 15.05
C SER A 90 21.22 10.64 16.31
N ILE A 91 20.89 9.34 16.46
CA ILE A 91 20.20 8.80 17.65
C ILE A 91 20.86 9.21 18.99
N PRO A 92 22.20 9.11 19.18
CA PRO A 92 22.83 9.48 20.44
C PRO A 92 22.61 10.95 20.79
N GLN A 93 22.66 11.84 19.78
CA GLN A 93 22.38 13.25 19.93
C GLN A 93 20.92 13.49 20.32
N TYR A 94 19.97 12.76 19.72
CA TYR A 94 18.55 12.89 20.07
C TYR A 94 18.24 12.46 21.50
N ARG A 95 18.92 11.45 22.03
CA ARG A 95 18.78 11.10 23.45
C ARG A 95 19.20 12.24 24.38
N LEU A 96 20.29 12.94 24.06
CA LEU A 96 20.74 14.09 24.84
C LEU A 96 19.70 15.22 24.81
N LEU A 97 19.22 15.62 23.63
CA LEU A 97 18.16 16.63 23.49
C LEU A 97 16.87 16.21 24.22
N LEU A 98 16.43 14.96 24.07
CA LEU A 98 15.26 14.42 24.77
C LEU A 98 15.44 14.53 26.29
N SER A 99 16.62 14.17 26.81
CA SER A 99 16.91 14.28 28.24
C SER A 99 16.90 15.72 28.76
N GLN A 100 17.41 16.67 27.96
CA GLN A 100 17.40 18.09 28.28
C GLN A 100 15.97 18.64 28.30
N ARG A 101 15.14 18.31 27.30
CA ARG A 101 13.73 18.73 27.25
C ARG A 101 12.90 18.12 28.37
N LEU A 102 13.14 16.86 28.72
CA LEU A 102 12.50 16.25 29.89
C LEU A 102 12.98 16.87 31.20
N ASN A 103 14.23 17.33 31.31
CA ASN A 103 14.70 18.11 32.46
C ASN A 103 13.94 19.44 32.57
N GLU A 104 13.82 20.18 31.46
CA GLU A 104 13.09 21.46 31.42
C GLU A 104 11.62 21.26 31.82
N LEU A 105 10.93 20.28 31.24
CA LEU A 105 9.55 19.95 31.60
C LEU A 105 9.43 19.52 33.06
N ALA A 106 10.36 18.73 33.59
CA ALA A 106 10.37 18.33 34.99
C ALA A 106 10.51 19.54 35.93
N THR A 107 11.38 20.51 35.61
CA THR A 107 11.51 21.74 36.41
C THR A 107 10.23 22.59 36.39
N ILE A 108 9.52 22.66 35.25
CA ILE A 108 8.24 23.38 35.12
C ILE A 108 7.10 22.63 35.83
N THR A 109 7.15 21.30 35.93
CA THR A 109 6.11 20.52 36.61
C THR A 109 6.33 20.35 38.10
N GLN A 110 7.58 20.41 38.57
CA GLN A 110 7.90 20.56 39.99
C GLN A 110 7.37 21.87 40.57
N SER A 111 7.39 22.97 39.80
CA SER A 111 6.77 24.23 40.24
C SER A 111 5.23 24.18 40.28
N LEU A 112 4.62 23.24 39.53
CA LEU A 112 3.16 22.98 39.49
C LEU A 112 2.71 21.82 40.39
N HIS A 113 3.62 21.19 41.16
CA HIS A 113 3.34 20.02 42.02
C HIS A 113 2.70 18.81 41.29
N LEU A 114 2.99 18.62 40.00
CA LEU A 114 2.50 17.47 39.23
C LEU A 114 3.50 16.30 39.31
N PRO A 115 3.06 15.07 39.65
CA PRO A 115 3.95 13.92 39.82
C PRO A 115 4.35 13.31 38.46
N LEU A 116 5.20 14.01 37.70
CA LEU A 116 5.69 13.55 36.38
C LEU A 116 7.06 12.87 36.42
N ASP A 117 7.69 12.71 37.59
CA ASP A 117 9.02 12.07 37.69
C ASP A 117 9.03 10.63 37.15
N ASN A 118 7.92 9.90 37.34
CA ASN A 118 7.75 8.54 36.82
C ASN A 118 7.68 8.48 35.29
N LEU A 119 7.13 9.50 34.63
CA LEU A 119 7.01 9.56 33.16
C LEU A 119 8.38 9.71 32.49
N ARG A 120 9.29 10.49 33.08
CA ARG A 120 10.66 10.64 32.59
C ARG A 120 11.37 9.29 32.53
N GLN A 121 11.31 8.55 33.64
CA GLN A 121 12.03 7.28 33.77
C GLN A 121 11.44 6.22 32.83
N GLN A 122 10.10 6.19 32.69
CA GLN A 122 9.42 5.34 31.71
C GLN A 122 9.78 5.68 30.26
N ILE A 123 9.78 6.97 29.88
CA ILE A 123 10.14 7.39 28.51
C ILE A 123 11.59 7.01 28.20
N MET A 124 12.54 7.29 29.11
CA MET A 124 13.96 7.00 28.90
C MET A 124 14.29 5.51 28.86
N GLN A 125 13.57 4.68 29.62
CA GLN A 125 13.72 3.22 29.56
C GLN A 125 13.20 2.63 28.24
N HIS A 126 12.11 3.19 27.69
CA HIS A 126 11.54 2.70 26.42
C HIS A 126 12.21 3.27 25.17
N PHE A 127 12.93 4.41 25.28
CA PHE A 127 13.62 5.04 24.15
C PHE A 127 15.02 4.43 23.88
N ASP A 128 15.14 3.10 23.86
CA ASP A 128 16.40 2.37 23.65
C ASP A 128 16.93 2.49 22.21
N PRO A 129 18.18 2.92 21.97
CA PRO A 129 18.84 2.92 20.67
C PRO A 129 18.80 1.55 20.03
N ALA A 130 18.79 0.47 20.82
CA ALA A 130 18.61 -0.88 20.33
C ALA A 130 17.24 -1.06 19.63
N MET A 131 16.16 -0.52 20.18
CA MET A 131 14.82 -0.61 19.57
C MET A 131 14.76 0.18 18.25
N ILE A 132 15.32 1.39 18.22
CA ILE A 132 15.35 2.22 17.00
C ILE A 132 16.24 1.57 15.94
N MET A 133 17.40 1.03 16.34
CA MET A 133 18.29 0.29 15.46
C MET A 133 17.62 -0.96 14.90
N ASN A 134 16.88 -1.71 15.72
CA ASN A 134 16.14 -2.90 15.28
C ASN A 134 15.04 -2.55 14.26
N VAL A 135 14.35 -1.43 14.44
CA VAL A 135 13.38 -0.92 13.46
C VAL A 135 14.08 -0.53 12.16
N ALA A 136 15.17 0.25 12.24
CA ALA A 136 15.94 0.67 11.07
C ALA A 136 16.56 -0.52 10.31
N SER A 137 17.15 -1.49 11.02
CA SER A 137 17.67 -2.72 10.43
C SER A 137 16.56 -3.59 9.86
N GLY A 138 15.39 -3.64 10.51
CA GLY A 138 14.20 -4.32 10.00
C GLY A 138 13.74 -3.75 8.66
N PHE A 139 13.73 -2.42 8.52
CA PHE A 139 13.47 -1.77 7.23
C PHE A 139 14.53 -2.12 6.18
N LEU A 140 15.82 -2.03 6.51
CA LEU A 140 16.91 -2.38 5.59
C LEU A 140 16.87 -3.84 5.14
N LEU A 141 16.62 -4.78 6.06
CA LEU A 141 16.48 -6.21 5.77
C LEU A 141 15.24 -6.49 4.92
N SER A 142 14.13 -5.81 5.18
CA SER A 142 12.91 -5.92 4.36
C SER A 142 13.18 -5.49 2.91
N PHE A 143 13.93 -4.40 2.70
CA PHE A 143 14.35 -3.97 1.36
C PHE A 143 15.33 -4.97 0.71
N SER A 144 16.27 -5.53 1.47
CA SER A 144 17.19 -6.54 0.95
C SER A 144 16.46 -7.82 0.50
N GLY A 145 15.44 -8.26 1.24
CA GLY A 145 14.62 -9.42 0.87
C GLY A 145 13.81 -9.19 -0.41
N VAL A 146 13.34 -7.95 -0.62
CA VAL A 146 12.71 -7.55 -1.90
C VAL A 146 13.72 -7.64 -3.03
N VAL A 147 14.92 -7.08 -2.87
CA VAL A 147 16.00 -7.09 -3.89
C VAL A 147 16.35 -8.51 -4.33
N THR A 148 16.47 -9.46 -3.42
CA THR A 148 16.80 -10.86 -3.74
C THR A 148 15.75 -11.52 -4.64
N ASN A 149 14.47 -11.12 -4.51
CA ASN A 149 13.37 -11.63 -5.33
C ASN A 149 13.05 -10.74 -6.55
N VAL A 150 13.75 -9.63 -6.76
CA VAL A 150 13.53 -8.73 -7.91
C VAL A 150 13.75 -9.47 -9.21
N PHE A 151 14.73 -10.38 -9.29
CA PHE A 151 14.99 -11.12 -10.53
C PHE A 151 13.80 -12.02 -10.94
N VAL A 152 13.26 -12.79 -10.00
CA VAL A 152 12.09 -13.64 -10.24
C VAL A 152 10.88 -12.79 -10.58
N LEU A 153 10.63 -11.74 -9.79
CA LEU A 153 9.53 -10.80 -10.04
C LEU A 153 9.65 -10.18 -11.44
N PHE A 154 10.84 -9.72 -11.82
CA PHE A 154 11.15 -9.18 -13.14
C PHE A 154 10.84 -10.18 -14.24
N LEU A 155 11.31 -11.42 -14.10
CA LEU A 155 11.12 -12.45 -15.11
C LEU A 155 9.62 -12.75 -15.31
N VAL A 156 8.86 -12.85 -14.21
CA VAL A 156 7.41 -13.09 -14.29
C VAL A 156 6.70 -11.88 -14.92
N VAL A 157 7.04 -10.63 -14.54
CA VAL A 157 6.47 -9.44 -15.18
C VAL A 157 6.78 -9.42 -16.67
N LEU A 158 8.01 -9.79 -17.07
CA LEU A 158 8.43 -9.82 -18.46
C LEU A 158 7.59 -10.82 -19.25
N PHE A 159 7.43 -12.06 -18.78
CA PHE A 159 6.58 -13.05 -19.43
C PHE A 159 5.11 -12.64 -19.47
N MET A 160 4.61 -12.03 -18.40
CA MET A 160 3.23 -11.52 -18.35
C MET A 160 2.99 -10.40 -19.37
N LEU A 161 3.96 -9.50 -19.56
CA LEU A 161 3.88 -8.43 -20.56
C LEU A 161 4.02 -8.96 -22.00
N LEU A 162 4.85 -9.98 -22.23
CA LEU A 162 4.94 -10.66 -23.52
C LEU A 162 3.62 -11.36 -23.90
N GLU A 163 2.96 -11.99 -22.93
CA GLU A 163 1.69 -12.70 -23.13
C GLU A 163 0.47 -11.77 -23.07
N ALA A 164 0.61 -10.54 -22.56
CA ALA A 164 -0.48 -9.59 -22.36
C ALA A 164 -1.37 -9.36 -23.60
N PRO A 165 -0.85 -9.28 -24.85
CA PRO A 165 -1.68 -9.10 -26.04
C PRO A 165 -2.68 -10.24 -26.29
N THR A 166 -2.30 -11.48 -25.95
CA THR A 166 -3.09 -12.70 -26.19
C THR A 166 -3.81 -13.21 -24.95
N ALA A 167 -3.32 -12.85 -23.75
CA ALA A 167 -3.84 -13.32 -22.47
C ALA A 167 -5.34 -13.09 -22.32
N LYS A 168 -5.82 -11.88 -22.64
CA LYS A 168 -7.25 -11.51 -22.54
C LYS A 168 -8.14 -12.51 -23.28
N HIS A 169 -7.80 -12.81 -24.54
CA HIS A 169 -8.57 -13.71 -25.38
C HIS A 169 -8.51 -15.16 -24.87
N LYS A 170 -7.32 -15.63 -24.47
CA LYS A 170 -7.14 -16.98 -23.89
C LYS A 170 -7.98 -17.17 -22.63
N PHE A 171 -7.97 -16.19 -21.72
CA PHE A 171 -8.78 -16.22 -20.51
C PHE A 171 -10.28 -16.22 -20.83
N ALA A 172 -10.72 -15.38 -21.78
CA ALA A 172 -12.12 -15.37 -22.18
C ALA A 172 -12.56 -16.72 -22.76
N VAL A 173 -11.75 -17.37 -23.61
CA VAL A 173 -12.07 -18.69 -24.16
C VAL A 173 -12.09 -19.78 -23.08
N ALA A 174 -11.19 -19.75 -22.10
CA ALA A 174 -11.10 -20.77 -21.05
C ALA A 174 -12.28 -20.73 -20.06
N PHE A 175 -12.81 -19.54 -19.77
CA PHE A 175 -13.84 -19.35 -18.75
C PHE A 175 -15.25 -19.11 -19.30
N SER A 176 -15.41 -18.96 -20.62
CA SER A 176 -16.70 -18.73 -21.25
C SER A 176 -17.18 -19.91 -22.08
N LYS A 177 -18.48 -19.93 -22.38
CA LYS A 177 -19.02 -20.77 -23.46
C LYS A 177 -18.62 -20.15 -24.81
N PRO A 178 -18.49 -20.93 -25.90
CA PRO A 178 -18.06 -20.42 -27.21
C PRO A 178 -18.82 -19.17 -27.71
N ASN A 179 -20.11 -19.06 -27.39
CA ASN A 179 -20.96 -17.94 -27.81
C ASN A 179 -20.87 -16.71 -26.88
N GLN A 180 -20.09 -16.78 -25.80
CA GLN A 180 -19.99 -15.74 -24.75
C GLN A 180 -18.57 -15.14 -24.64
N VAL A 181 -17.63 -15.52 -25.50
CA VAL A 181 -16.23 -15.06 -25.44
C VAL A 181 -16.14 -13.54 -25.42
N ALA A 182 -16.86 -12.84 -26.31
CA ALA A 182 -16.86 -11.38 -26.36
C ALA A 182 -17.41 -10.72 -25.07
N GLN A 183 -18.38 -11.36 -24.42
CA GLN A 183 -18.92 -10.88 -23.14
C GLN A 183 -17.88 -11.03 -22.02
N TYR A 184 -17.17 -12.16 -21.97
CA TYR A 184 -16.09 -12.41 -21.01
C TYR A 184 -14.90 -11.48 -21.21
N GLU A 185 -14.55 -11.18 -22.45
CA GLU A 185 -13.58 -10.14 -22.76
C GLU A 185 -13.98 -8.78 -22.19
N GLY A 186 -15.27 -8.42 -22.25
CA GLY A 186 -15.80 -7.21 -21.64
C GLY A 186 -15.65 -7.18 -20.11
N TYR A 187 -15.83 -8.31 -19.41
CA TYR A 187 -15.57 -8.39 -17.97
C TYR A 187 -14.08 -8.20 -17.64
N ILE A 188 -13.18 -8.79 -18.44
CA ILE A 188 -11.73 -8.60 -18.28
C ILE A 188 -11.36 -7.13 -18.50
N ASP A 189 -11.92 -6.46 -19.51
CA ASP A 189 -11.68 -5.03 -19.73
C ASP A 189 -12.16 -4.17 -18.56
N ARG A 190 -13.31 -4.49 -17.96
CA ARG A 190 -13.81 -3.82 -16.75
C ARG A 190 -12.86 -4.02 -15.57
N ILE A 191 -12.32 -5.22 -15.38
CA ILE A 191 -11.32 -5.51 -14.34
C ILE A 191 -10.07 -4.68 -14.58
N LEU A 192 -9.49 -4.76 -15.77
CA LEU A 192 -8.25 -4.04 -16.12
C LEU A 192 -8.43 -2.53 -15.93
N LYS A 193 -9.54 -1.97 -16.42
CA LYS A 193 -9.86 -0.55 -16.25
C LYS A 193 -10.01 -0.16 -14.79
N GLY A 194 -10.78 -0.93 -14.00
CA GLY A 194 -10.96 -0.64 -12.57
C GLY A 194 -9.65 -0.67 -11.79
N VAL A 195 -8.78 -1.63 -12.08
CA VAL A 195 -7.44 -1.73 -11.48
C VAL A 195 -6.56 -0.54 -11.87
N MET A 196 -6.53 -0.16 -13.15
CA MET A 196 -5.76 0.99 -13.64
C MET A 196 -6.27 2.32 -13.06
N ASP A 197 -7.59 2.53 -13.03
CA ASP A 197 -8.21 3.74 -12.48
C ASP A 197 -7.88 3.85 -10.97
N TYR A 198 -8.02 2.77 -10.21
CA TYR A 198 -7.65 2.74 -8.79
C TYR A 198 -6.18 3.06 -8.56
N LEU A 199 -5.28 2.36 -9.25
CA LEU A 199 -3.84 2.52 -9.05
C LEU A 199 -3.36 3.90 -9.53
N GLY A 200 -3.96 4.44 -10.59
CA GLY A 200 -3.70 5.81 -11.06
C GLY A 200 -4.09 6.85 -10.03
N VAL A 201 -5.31 6.77 -9.49
CA VAL A 201 -5.76 7.67 -8.41
C VAL A 201 -4.86 7.51 -7.19
N LYS A 202 -4.54 6.28 -6.79
CA LYS A 202 -3.71 6.01 -5.61
C LYS A 202 -2.28 6.52 -5.75
N THR A 203 -1.70 6.40 -6.95
CA THR A 203 -0.37 6.94 -7.25
C THR A 203 -0.37 8.46 -7.13
N LEU A 204 -1.39 9.13 -7.71
CA LEU A 204 -1.49 10.58 -7.68
C LEU A 204 -1.76 11.11 -6.26
N THR A 205 -2.70 10.52 -5.52
CA THR A 205 -2.97 10.95 -4.14
C THR A 205 -1.77 10.70 -3.23
N SER A 206 -1.08 9.56 -3.40
CA SER A 206 0.15 9.28 -2.65
C SER A 206 1.26 10.28 -2.96
N LEU A 207 1.42 10.66 -4.24
CA LEU A 207 2.39 11.68 -4.65
C LEU A 207 2.07 13.03 -4.01
N LEU A 208 0.79 13.44 -4.01
CA LEU A 208 0.35 14.66 -3.36
C LEU A 208 0.57 14.61 -1.84
N THR A 209 0.34 13.46 -1.20
CA THR A 209 0.63 13.26 0.23
C THR A 209 2.11 13.43 0.52
N GLY A 210 2.98 12.76 -0.25
CA GLY A 210 4.43 12.87 -0.09
C GLY A 210 4.92 14.29 -0.29
N LEU A 211 4.51 14.96 -1.36
CA LEU A 211 4.86 16.36 -1.63
C LEU A 211 4.32 17.32 -0.58
N GLY A 212 3.07 17.12 -0.14
CA GLY A 212 2.46 17.91 0.91
C GLY A 212 3.22 17.78 2.24
N VAL A 213 3.58 16.56 2.62
CA VAL A 213 4.41 16.29 3.81
C VAL A 213 5.80 16.91 3.65
N PHE A 214 6.44 16.79 2.49
CA PHE A 214 7.75 17.40 2.23
C PHE A 214 7.71 18.92 2.44
N ILE A 215 6.74 19.60 1.80
CA ILE A 215 6.58 21.05 1.88
C ILE A 215 6.27 21.46 3.32
N LEU A 216 5.36 20.77 3.99
CA LEU A 216 5.01 21.05 5.38
C LEU A 216 6.23 20.96 6.30
N LEU A 217 6.99 19.87 6.22
CA LEU A 217 8.18 19.67 7.06
C LEU A 217 9.29 20.66 6.74
N LYS A 218 9.43 21.08 5.48
CA LYS A 218 10.37 22.15 5.10
C LYS A 218 9.98 23.51 5.65
N ILE A 219 8.68 23.87 5.67
CA ILE A 219 8.20 25.14 6.23
C ILE A 219 8.50 25.23 7.73
N PHE A 220 8.35 24.11 8.45
CA PHE A 220 8.58 24.03 9.90
C PHE A 220 10.03 23.64 10.27
N ASP A 221 10.94 23.58 9.28
CA ASP A 221 12.35 23.19 9.44
C ASP A 221 12.55 21.86 10.20
N VAL A 222 11.68 20.88 9.94
CA VAL A 222 11.77 19.54 10.52
C VAL A 222 12.80 18.71 9.76
N GLN A 223 13.69 18.05 10.51
CA GLN A 223 14.74 17.20 9.94
C GLN A 223 14.14 16.01 9.18
N TYR A 224 14.88 15.50 8.19
CA TYR A 224 14.50 14.33 7.40
C TYR A 224 13.18 14.45 6.62
N ALA A 225 12.81 15.68 6.22
CA ALA A 225 11.62 15.93 5.41
C ALA A 225 11.51 15.01 4.18
N ILE A 226 12.63 14.71 3.50
CA ILE A 226 12.67 13.81 2.33
C ILE A 226 12.32 12.36 2.71
N LEU A 227 12.86 11.85 3.83
CA LEU A 227 12.56 10.50 4.31
C LEU A 227 11.08 10.37 4.65
N TRP A 228 10.55 11.31 5.43
CA TRP A 228 9.15 11.29 5.82
C TRP A 228 8.22 11.46 4.64
N ALA A 229 8.51 12.36 3.72
CA ALA A 229 7.76 12.50 2.46
C ALA A 229 7.75 11.20 1.64
N THR A 230 8.91 10.54 1.53
CA THR A 230 9.05 9.27 0.80
C THR A 230 8.28 8.14 1.50
N LEU A 231 8.39 8.03 2.83
CA LEU A 231 7.65 7.04 3.61
C LEU A 231 6.15 7.30 3.57
N SER A 232 5.71 8.55 3.70
CA SER A 232 4.31 8.93 3.54
C SER A 232 3.80 8.59 2.15
N PHE A 233 4.56 8.88 1.09
CA PHE A 233 4.22 8.46 -0.28
C PHE A 233 4.04 6.93 -0.38
N LEU A 234 5.02 6.15 0.09
CA LEU A 234 5.00 4.68 -0.03
C LEU A 234 3.88 4.05 0.82
N LEU A 235 3.77 4.46 2.08
CA LEU A 235 2.78 3.91 3.01
C LEU A 235 1.37 4.29 2.62
N ASN A 236 1.14 5.46 2.01
CA ASN A 236 -0.19 5.91 1.62
C ASN A 236 -0.91 4.95 0.67
N TYR A 237 -0.19 4.07 -0.05
CA TYR A 237 -0.79 3.01 -0.84
C TYR A 237 -1.61 2.00 -0.01
N VAL A 238 -1.25 1.77 1.26
CA VAL A 238 -2.05 0.92 2.16
C VAL A 238 -3.30 1.69 2.58
N PRO A 239 -4.51 1.24 2.22
CA PRO A 239 -5.74 2.00 2.48
C PRO A 239 -5.96 2.28 3.97
N ASN A 240 -6.31 3.53 4.31
CA ASN A 240 -6.66 4.07 5.64
C ASN A 240 -5.56 3.97 6.74
N ILE A 241 -4.79 2.90 6.77
CA ILE A 241 -3.81 2.59 7.80
C ILE A 241 -2.45 3.21 7.48
N GLY A 242 -2.07 3.22 6.19
CA GLY A 242 -0.75 3.67 5.75
C GLY A 242 -0.41 5.10 6.15
N SER A 243 -1.34 6.04 5.92
CA SER A 243 -1.17 7.45 6.24
C SER A 243 -1.12 7.71 7.76
N ILE A 244 -1.77 6.86 8.56
CA ILE A 244 -1.72 6.91 10.04
C ILE A 244 -0.35 6.43 10.51
N ILE A 245 0.12 5.27 10.02
CA ILE A 245 1.45 4.72 10.36
C ILE A 245 2.55 5.72 9.98
N ALA A 246 2.42 6.40 8.83
CA ALA A 246 3.38 7.43 8.41
C ALA A 246 3.34 8.69 9.30
N ALA A 247 2.15 9.10 9.77
CA ALA A 247 1.99 10.33 10.54
C ALA A 247 2.57 10.25 11.95
N ILE A 248 2.46 9.11 12.62
CA ILE A 248 2.92 8.92 14.01
C ILE A 248 4.38 9.35 14.20
N PRO A 249 5.36 8.79 13.48
CA PRO A 249 6.76 9.13 13.72
C PRO A 249 7.10 10.58 13.32
N ILE A 250 6.40 11.16 12.33
CA ILE A 250 6.54 12.58 11.95
C ILE A 250 6.13 13.48 13.12
N ILE A 251 4.96 13.21 13.70
CA ILE A 251 4.40 13.97 14.82
C ILE A 251 5.31 13.85 16.06
N VAL A 252 5.72 12.62 16.37
CA VAL A 252 6.62 12.33 17.49
C VAL A 252 7.95 13.07 17.31
N GLN A 253 8.56 12.99 16.12
CA GLN A 253 9.82 13.69 15.86
C GLN A 253 9.66 15.21 16.01
N ALA A 254 8.62 15.80 15.42
CA ALA A 254 8.41 17.24 15.45
C ALA A 254 8.16 17.76 16.88
N LEU A 255 7.35 17.06 17.67
CA LEU A 255 7.09 17.43 19.07
C LEU A 255 8.34 17.30 19.95
N LEU A 256 9.12 16.22 19.76
CA LEU A 256 10.27 15.94 20.61
C LEU A 256 11.51 16.77 20.25
N LEU A 257 11.77 16.98 18.96
CA LEU A 257 13.03 17.56 18.49
C LEU A 257 12.91 19.04 18.10
N ASN A 258 11.78 19.46 17.54
CA ASN A 258 11.58 20.82 17.04
C ASN A 258 10.82 21.73 18.04
N GLY A 259 10.38 21.17 19.17
CA GLY A 259 9.69 21.89 20.24
C GLY A 259 8.16 21.88 20.11
N PHE A 260 7.48 22.26 21.19
CA PHE A 260 6.03 22.09 21.34
C PHE A 260 5.21 22.85 20.29
N PHE A 261 5.54 24.13 20.05
CA PHE A 261 4.80 24.96 19.08
C PHE A 261 4.94 24.42 17.65
N THR A 262 6.16 24.10 17.22
CA THR A 262 6.43 23.50 15.92
C THR A 262 5.76 22.14 15.77
N GLY A 263 5.86 21.29 16.80
CA GLY A 263 5.24 19.97 16.80
C GLY A 263 3.72 20.01 16.69
N ILE A 264 3.03 20.95 17.36
CA ILE A 264 1.59 21.16 17.18
C ILE A 264 1.28 21.63 15.76
N GLY A 265 2.04 22.59 15.22
CA GLY A 265 1.86 23.08 13.84
C GLY A 265 1.97 21.96 12.80
N VAL A 266 3.00 21.12 12.95
CA VAL A 266 3.21 19.94 12.10
C VAL A 266 2.08 18.92 12.29
N THR A 267 1.64 18.68 13.53
CA THR A 267 0.53 17.75 13.82
C THR A 267 -0.75 18.17 13.11
N ILE A 268 -1.13 19.44 13.25
CA ILE A 268 -2.30 20.00 12.58
C ILE A 268 -2.12 19.91 11.06
N GLY A 269 -0.94 20.23 10.54
CA GLY A 269 -0.64 20.16 9.11
C GLY A 269 -0.77 18.74 8.55
N VAL A 270 -0.19 17.73 9.20
CA VAL A 270 -0.24 16.32 8.76
C VAL A 270 -1.68 15.79 8.82
N ILE A 271 -2.41 16.08 9.90
CA ILE A 271 -3.83 15.70 10.01
C ILE A 271 -4.66 16.38 8.91
N SER A 272 -4.42 17.67 8.65
CA SER A 272 -5.12 18.42 7.60
C SER A 272 -4.83 17.85 6.22
N LEU A 273 -3.57 17.51 5.92
CA LEU A 273 -3.19 16.84 4.67
C LEU A 273 -3.91 15.50 4.51
N ASN A 274 -3.91 14.67 5.55
CA ASN A 274 -4.62 13.38 5.53
C ASN A 274 -6.13 13.56 5.35
N MET A 275 -6.73 14.56 6.00
CA MET A 275 -8.15 14.86 5.88
C MET A 275 -8.50 15.32 4.45
N ILE A 276 -7.71 16.23 3.88
CA ILE A 276 -7.95 16.76 2.54
C ILE A 276 -7.70 15.68 1.48
N ILE A 277 -6.56 15.01 1.54
CA ILE A 277 -6.18 14.05 0.49
C ILE A 277 -6.96 12.76 0.64
N GLY A 278 -6.99 12.16 1.83
CA GLY A 278 -7.60 10.85 2.07
C GLY A 278 -9.14 10.88 2.12
N ASN A 279 -9.75 11.92 2.68
CA ASN A 279 -11.21 11.96 2.88
C ASN A 279 -11.95 12.83 1.85
N VAL A 280 -11.27 13.75 1.16
CA VAL A 280 -11.92 14.63 0.18
C VAL A 280 -11.44 14.34 -1.24
N LEU A 281 -10.13 14.39 -1.48
CA LEU A 281 -9.58 14.26 -2.83
C LEU A 281 -9.67 12.82 -3.36
N GLU A 282 -9.22 11.84 -2.56
CA GLU A 282 -9.22 10.43 -2.94
C GLU A 282 -10.64 9.92 -3.27
N PRO A 283 -11.69 10.16 -2.45
CA PRO A 283 -13.04 9.74 -2.80
C PRO A 283 -13.61 10.49 -4.01
N ARG A 284 -13.30 11.79 -4.18
CA ARG A 284 -13.75 12.56 -5.35
C ARG A 284 -13.13 12.05 -6.65
N MET A 285 -11.84 11.67 -6.61
CA MET A 285 -11.12 11.12 -7.76
C MET A 285 -11.52 9.68 -8.07
N MET A 286 -11.72 8.86 -7.03
CA MET A 286 -12.21 7.49 -7.20
C MET A 286 -13.67 7.46 -7.68
N GLY A 287 -14.48 8.47 -7.34
CA GLY A 287 -15.86 8.62 -7.79
C GLY A 287 -16.73 7.40 -7.44
N LYS A 288 -17.71 7.08 -8.30
CA LYS A 288 -18.52 5.84 -8.21
C LYS A 288 -17.82 4.61 -8.84
N THR A 289 -16.56 4.75 -9.25
CA THR A 289 -15.93 3.87 -10.24
C THR A 289 -15.56 2.50 -9.68
N LEU A 290 -15.21 2.42 -8.39
CA LEU A 290 -14.88 1.15 -7.73
C LEU A 290 -16.14 0.38 -7.31
N GLY A 291 -17.23 1.12 -7.01
CA GLY A 291 -18.52 0.55 -6.60
C GLY A 291 -18.41 -0.43 -5.44
N LEU A 292 -17.47 -0.22 -4.52
CA LEU A 292 -17.26 -1.00 -3.31
C LEU A 292 -17.71 -0.17 -2.10
N SER A 293 -18.38 -0.81 -1.15
CA SER A 293 -18.72 -0.17 0.13
C SER A 293 -17.47 0.05 0.97
N THR A 294 -17.41 1.15 1.74
CA THR A 294 -16.31 1.45 2.67
C THR A 294 -16.06 0.31 3.66
N LEU A 295 -17.12 -0.35 4.13
CA LEU A 295 -17.01 -1.51 5.03
C LEU A 295 -16.29 -2.67 4.33
N VAL A 296 -16.60 -2.91 3.07
CA VAL A 296 -16.01 -3.99 2.26
C VAL A 296 -14.52 -3.71 2.01
N VAL A 297 -14.15 -2.45 1.78
CA VAL A 297 -12.73 -2.04 1.66
C VAL A 297 -11.96 -2.27 2.96
N PHE A 298 -12.56 -1.97 4.11
CA PHE A 298 -11.93 -2.24 5.40
C PHE A 298 -11.78 -3.74 5.68
N LEU A 299 -12.85 -4.52 5.47
CA LEU A 299 -12.83 -5.97 5.64
C LEU A 299 -11.88 -6.66 4.66
N SER A 300 -11.79 -6.17 3.42
CA SER A 300 -10.86 -6.72 2.43
C SER A 300 -9.41 -6.51 2.83
N LEU A 301 -9.07 -5.35 3.42
CA LEU A 301 -7.73 -5.11 3.93
C LEU A 301 -7.35 -6.15 4.98
N LEU A 302 -8.25 -6.43 5.95
CA LEU A 302 -8.00 -7.41 7.00
C LEU A 302 -7.88 -8.83 6.42
N PHE A 303 -8.79 -9.20 5.52
CA PHE A 303 -8.83 -10.51 4.89
C PHE A 303 -7.57 -10.78 4.03
N TRP A 304 -7.26 -9.89 3.09
CA TRP A 304 -6.11 -10.05 2.20
C TRP A 304 -4.80 -9.85 2.94
N GLY A 305 -4.76 -8.99 3.97
CA GLY A 305 -3.60 -8.84 4.85
C GLY A 305 -3.29 -10.12 5.62
N TRP A 306 -4.32 -10.81 6.13
CA TRP A 306 -4.14 -12.11 6.78
C TRP A 306 -3.74 -13.24 5.82
N LEU A 307 -4.24 -13.19 4.58
CA LEU A 307 -4.02 -14.23 3.58
C LEU A 307 -2.65 -14.12 2.88
N LEU A 308 -2.26 -12.90 2.48
CA LEU A 308 -1.12 -12.63 1.61
C LEU A 308 -0.10 -11.64 2.23
N GLY A 309 -0.27 -11.26 3.50
CA GLY A 309 0.63 -10.34 4.20
C GLY A 309 0.54 -8.90 3.71
N SER A 310 1.66 -8.18 3.74
CA SER A 310 1.73 -6.75 3.38
C SER A 310 1.33 -6.47 1.93
N VAL A 311 1.68 -7.37 0.99
CA VAL A 311 1.28 -7.27 -0.41
C VAL A 311 -0.24 -7.41 -0.55
N GLY A 312 -0.86 -8.29 0.23
CA GLY A 312 -2.31 -8.43 0.30
C GLY A 312 -3.01 -7.16 0.78
N MET A 313 -2.44 -6.46 1.78
CA MET A 313 -2.98 -5.17 2.23
C MET A 313 -2.92 -4.12 1.13
N PHE A 314 -1.79 -4.03 0.42
CA PHE A 314 -1.58 -3.09 -0.70
C PHE A 314 -2.55 -3.35 -1.86
N LEU A 315 -2.77 -4.63 -2.20
CA LEU A 315 -3.63 -5.05 -3.32
C LEU A 315 -5.08 -5.34 -2.91
N SER A 316 -5.45 -5.07 -1.66
CA SER A 316 -6.76 -5.46 -1.09
C SER A 316 -7.95 -4.94 -1.88
N VAL A 317 -7.93 -3.68 -2.29
CA VAL A 317 -9.02 -3.07 -3.08
C VAL A 317 -9.07 -3.65 -4.50
N PRO A 318 -7.96 -3.68 -5.27
CA PRO A 318 -7.94 -4.32 -6.58
C PRO A 318 -8.36 -5.78 -6.59
N LEU A 319 -7.87 -6.59 -5.65
CA LEU A 319 -8.24 -8.00 -5.53
C LEU A 319 -9.75 -8.17 -5.26
N THR A 320 -10.31 -7.34 -4.38
CA THR A 320 -11.75 -7.35 -4.11
C THR A 320 -12.59 -6.88 -5.30
N MET A 321 -12.09 -5.93 -6.10
CA MET A 321 -12.75 -5.55 -7.36
C MET A 321 -12.76 -6.69 -8.37
N VAL A 322 -11.63 -7.39 -8.54
CA VAL A 322 -11.53 -8.57 -9.41
C VAL A 322 -12.57 -9.61 -8.96
N LEU A 323 -12.62 -9.90 -7.65
CA LEU A 323 -13.59 -10.83 -7.09
C LEU A 323 -15.03 -10.38 -7.35
N LYS A 324 -15.36 -9.11 -7.13
CA LYS A 324 -16.69 -8.56 -7.38
C LYS A 324 -17.10 -8.71 -8.85
N ILE A 325 -16.25 -8.32 -9.78
CA ILE A 325 -16.55 -8.39 -11.22
C ILE A 325 -16.64 -9.86 -11.68
N ALA A 326 -15.82 -10.75 -11.13
CA ALA A 326 -15.92 -12.18 -11.39
C ALA A 326 -17.27 -12.77 -10.90
N LEU A 327 -17.76 -12.33 -9.74
CA LEU A 327 -19.09 -12.72 -9.24
C LEU A 327 -20.23 -12.14 -10.11
N GLU A 328 -20.05 -10.96 -10.71
CA GLU A 328 -21.00 -10.37 -11.67
C GLU A 328 -21.03 -11.10 -13.03
N ALA A 329 -20.01 -11.89 -13.36
CA ALA A 329 -19.92 -12.59 -14.63
C ALA A 329 -20.84 -13.81 -14.74
N SER A 330 -21.30 -14.37 -13.60
CA SER A 330 -22.22 -15.51 -13.58
C SER A 330 -23.60 -15.15 -12.99
N PRO A 331 -24.70 -15.59 -13.61
CA PRO A 331 -26.07 -15.35 -13.11
C PRO A 331 -26.31 -15.87 -11.69
N ASP A 332 -25.64 -16.96 -11.30
CA ASP A 332 -25.84 -17.61 -10.00
C ASP A 332 -25.14 -16.84 -8.85
N THR A 333 -24.09 -16.08 -9.18
CA THR A 333 -23.24 -15.39 -8.20
C THR A 333 -23.46 -13.90 -8.12
N VAL A 334 -24.17 -13.30 -9.08
CA VAL A 334 -24.41 -11.85 -9.15
C VAL A 334 -25.04 -11.27 -7.87
N LYS A 335 -25.90 -12.05 -7.20
CA LYS A 335 -26.52 -11.66 -5.92
C LYS A 335 -25.51 -11.49 -4.79
N TYR A 336 -24.40 -12.23 -4.81
CA TYR A 336 -23.34 -12.07 -3.81
C TYR A 336 -22.44 -10.87 -4.14
N ALA A 337 -22.29 -10.53 -5.42
CA ALA A 337 -21.57 -9.31 -5.83
C ALA A 337 -22.22 -8.04 -5.26
N ALA A 338 -23.55 -8.05 -5.09
CA ALA A 338 -24.29 -6.94 -4.48
C ALA A 338 -23.87 -6.69 -3.01
N LEU A 339 -23.45 -7.72 -2.26
CA LEU A 339 -22.94 -7.57 -0.89
C LEU A 339 -21.60 -6.82 -0.84
N LEU A 340 -20.84 -6.85 -1.93
CA LEU A 340 -19.54 -6.18 -2.03
C LEU A 340 -19.67 -4.71 -2.46
N GLY A 341 -20.82 -4.33 -3.04
CA GLY A 341 -21.06 -3.00 -3.56
C GLY A 341 -21.90 -2.12 -2.65
N GLU A 342 -21.93 -0.82 -2.97
CA GLU A 342 -22.95 0.07 -2.42
C GLU A 342 -24.27 -0.25 -3.14
N THR A 343 -25.27 -0.74 -2.39
CA THR A 343 -26.64 -0.86 -2.88
C THR A 343 -27.11 0.51 -3.36
N LYS A 344 -27.43 0.62 -4.65
CA LYS A 344 -28.26 1.72 -5.15
C LYS A 344 -29.72 1.35 -5.03
#